data_AF-A3X596-F1
#
_entry.id   AF-A3X596-F1
#
_cell.length_a   1.000
_cell.length_b   1.000
_cell.length_c   1.000
_cell.angle_alpha   90.00
_cell.angle_beta   90.00
_cell.angle_gamma   90.00
#
_symmetry.space_group_name_H-M   'P 1'
#
loop_
_entity.id
_entity.type
_entity.pdbx_description
1 polymer ?
#
loop_
_entity_poly.entity_id
_entity_poly.type
_entity_poly.pdbx_seq_one_letter_code
_entity_poly.pdbx_strand_id
1 'polypeptide(L)'
;MRQRADGVFRDWLWECLAALSLLARPPIPANKGRALMAEDMAETPAGNPTEVTLTICTTCKREGVDPEAVRPGSILMAALDEAELPAGVTVRGVECLSACKRGCAMVLTGGEDRWSYIYGDLDPEAHVDDILAGAAAYAATADGVVPWRERPQVFRKQSIARIPPINLPSKD
;
A
#
# COMPACT_ATOMS: atom_id res chain seq x y z
N MET A 1 -54.70 30.16 15.21
CA MET A 1 -54.39 30.56 13.82
C MET A 1 -53.42 29.50 13.30
N ARG A 2 -53.71 28.55 12.39
CA ARG A 2 -54.60 28.39 11.22
C ARG A 2 -54.17 29.21 9.99
N GLN A 3 -54.00 28.48 8.86
CA GLN A 3 -53.56 28.84 7.49
C GLN A 3 -52.03 28.71 7.28
N ARG A 4 -51.49 27.87 6.38
CA ARG A 4 -51.58 27.78 4.88
C ARG A 4 -51.02 29.06 4.22
N ALA A 5 -50.20 29.08 3.16
CA ALA A 5 -49.85 28.09 2.12
C ALA A 5 -48.45 28.46 1.50
N ASP A 6 -47.80 27.74 0.57
CA ASP A 6 -47.60 26.32 0.21
C ASP A 6 -46.52 26.30 -0.94
N GLY A 7 -46.14 25.14 -1.53
CA GLY A 7 -45.85 25.10 -2.99
C GLY A 7 -44.43 24.96 -3.60
N VAL A 8 -43.32 24.71 -2.88
CA VAL A 8 -41.96 24.68 -3.51
C VAL A 8 -41.23 23.31 -3.48
N PHE A 9 -41.67 22.35 -2.66
CA PHE A 9 -40.89 21.13 -2.39
C PHE A 9 -41.16 19.93 -3.33
N ARG A 10 -41.92 20.10 -4.43
CA ARG A 10 -42.45 18.95 -5.21
C ARG A 10 -41.97 18.82 -6.66
N ASP A 11 -41.15 19.76 -7.14
CA ASP A 11 -40.68 19.75 -8.54
C ASP A 11 -39.26 19.16 -8.69
N TRP A 12 -38.39 19.31 -7.69
CA TRP A 12 -37.00 18.82 -7.73
C TRP A 12 -36.85 17.29 -7.77
N LEU A 13 -37.85 16.54 -7.31
CA LEU A 13 -37.81 15.07 -7.28
C LEU A 13 -38.23 14.40 -8.61
N TRP A 14 -38.82 15.16 -9.54
CA TRP A 14 -39.21 14.64 -10.85
C TRP A 14 -38.08 14.73 -11.89
N GLU A 15 -37.31 15.82 -11.88
CA GLU A 15 -36.22 16.04 -12.85
C GLU A 15 -35.05 15.05 -12.68
N CYS A 16 -34.73 14.62 -11.45
CA CYS A 16 -33.67 13.65 -11.20
C CYS A 16 -33.98 12.23 -11.72
N LEU A 17 -35.26 11.83 -11.80
CA LEU A 17 -35.64 10.49 -12.27
C LEU A 17 -35.63 10.39 -13.81
N ALA A 18 -35.81 11.49 -14.54
CA ALA A 18 -35.76 11.51 -16.00
C ALA A 18 -34.34 11.37 -16.57
N ALA A 19 -33.31 11.82 -15.84
CA ALA A 19 -31.92 11.80 -16.31
C ALA A 19 -31.25 10.41 -16.31
N LEU A 20 -31.81 9.42 -15.60
CA LEU A 20 -31.23 8.07 -15.45
C LEU A 20 -31.58 7.11 -16.60
N SER A 21 -32.41 7.51 -17.57
CA SER A 21 -32.90 6.63 -18.65
C SER A 21 -32.08 6.69 -19.96
N LEU A 22 -31.07 7.56 -20.07
CA LEU A 22 -30.37 7.86 -21.35
C LEU A 22 -28.90 7.41 -21.43
N LEU A 23 -28.41 6.62 -20.47
CA LEU A 23 -27.06 6.02 -20.51
C LEU A 23 -27.05 4.48 -20.57
N ALA A 24 -28.17 3.88 -20.99
CA ALA A 24 -28.20 2.47 -21.38
C ALA A 24 -27.42 2.26 -22.69
N ARG A 25 -26.15 1.86 -22.56
CA ARG A 25 -25.32 1.44 -23.71
C ARG A 25 -25.99 0.26 -24.44
N PRO A 26 -26.04 0.25 -25.79
CA PRO A 26 -26.54 -0.91 -26.53
C PRO A 26 -25.63 -2.13 -26.32
N PRO A 27 -26.17 -3.37 -26.36
CA PRO A 27 -25.35 -4.57 -26.28
C PRO A 27 -24.43 -4.68 -27.49
N ILE A 28 -23.17 -5.02 -27.24
CA ILE A 28 -22.18 -5.31 -28.29
C ILE A 28 -22.63 -6.58 -29.04
N PRO A 29 -22.70 -6.58 -30.38
CA PRO A 29 -23.06 -7.77 -31.13
C PRO A 29 -22.01 -8.86 -30.96
N ALA A 30 -22.45 -10.08 -30.61
CA ALA A 30 -21.57 -11.22 -30.41
C ALA A 30 -20.80 -11.57 -31.69
N ASN A 31 -19.47 -11.55 -31.62
CA ASN A 31 -18.60 -11.95 -32.72
C ASN A 31 -18.68 -13.47 -32.94
N LYS A 32 -19.49 -13.90 -33.93
CA LYS A 32 -19.49 -15.27 -34.46
C LYS A 32 -18.23 -15.48 -35.32
N GLY A 33 -17.08 -15.65 -34.68
CA GLY A 33 -15.81 -15.52 -35.42
C GLY A 33 -14.54 -16.15 -34.85
N ARG A 34 -14.60 -17.11 -33.91
CA ARG A 34 -13.58 -18.18 -33.73
C ARG A 34 -13.96 -19.14 -32.59
N ALA A 35 -14.47 -20.31 -32.95
CA ALA A 35 -14.51 -21.46 -32.06
C ALA A 35 -13.23 -22.28 -32.26
N LEU A 36 -12.17 -21.98 -31.50
CA LEU A 36 -11.00 -22.83 -31.33
C LEU A 36 -10.48 -22.70 -29.89
N MET A 37 -10.78 -23.72 -29.09
CA MET A 37 -10.18 -24.09 -27.79
C MET A 37 -10.04 -22.97 -26.74
N ALA A 38 -11.05 -22.90 -25.86
CA ALA A 38 -11.05 -22.07 -24.66
C ALA A 38 -10.80 -22.94 -23.42
N GLU A 39 -9.54 -23.30 -23.19
CA GLU A 39 -9.08 -24.04 -21.99
C GLU A 39 -7.69 -23.53 -21.55
N ASP A 40 -7.60 -22.26 -21.14
CA ASP A 40 -6.79 -21.85 -19.98
C ASP A 40 -7.15 -20.41 -19.55
N MET A 41 -7.84 -20.27 -18.41
CA MET A 41 -8.06 -18.97 -17.78
C MET A 41 -7.87 -19.07 -16.27
N ALA A 42 -6.82 -18.39 -15.80
CA ALA A 42 -6.73 -17.81 -14.47
C ALA A 42 -6.78 -18.78 -13.27
N GLU A 43 -5.77 -19.64 -13.16
CA GLU A 43 -5.21 -19.96 -11.84
C GLU A 43 -4.05 -18.98 -11.59
N THR A 44 -4.29 -17.86 -10.90
CA THR A 44 -3.17 -17.12 -10.28
C THR A 44 -2.72 -17.95 -9.09
N PRO A 45 -1.52 -18.56 -9.09
CA PRO A 45 -1.12 -19.38 -7.97
C PRO A 45 -1.04 -18.48 -6.74
N ALA A 46 -1.89 -18.77 -5.75
CA ALA A 46 -1.72 -18.25 -4.40
C ALA A 46 -0.44 -18.88 -3.84
N GLY A 47 0.70 -18.25 -4.13
CA GLY A 47 1.98 -18.62 -3.55
C GLY A 47 1.83 -18.64 -2.03
N ASN A 48 2.49 -19.60 -1.38
CA ASN A 48 2.54 -19.67 0.08
C ASN A 48 2.81 -18.27 0.64
N PRO A 49 2.11 -17.82 1.69
CA PRO A 49 2.21 -16.45 2.20
C PRO A 49 3.66 -16.15 2.57
N THR A 50 4.37 -15.48 1.65
CA THR A 50 5.81 -15.29 1.78
C THR A 50 6.05 -14.25 2.85
N GLU A 51 6.74 -14.67 3.90
CA GLU A 51 7.00 -13.87 5.10
C GLU A 51 7.47 -12.46 4.72
N VAL A 52 6.71 -11.47 5.16
CA VAL A 52 7.00 -10.06 4.92
C VAL A 52 7.83 -9.56 6.09
N THR A 53 9.00 -8.98 5.82
CA THR A 53 9.87 -8.47 6.88
C THR A 53 10.05 -6.96 6.78
N LEU A 54 9.78 -6.26 7.89
CA LEU A 54 10.21 -4.89 8.13
C LEU A 54 11.60 -4.91 8.76
N THR A 55 12.60 -4.38 8.06
CA THR A 55 13.99 -4.30 8.51
C THR A 55 14.33 -2.86 8.90
N ILE A 56 14.45 -2.55 10.19
CA ILE A 56 14.58 -1.19 10.72
C ILE A 56 16.06 -0.82 10.94
N CYS A 57 16.50 0.36 10.47
CA CYS A 57 17.84 0.89 10.72
C CYS A 57 17.94 1.50 12.11
N THR A 58 18.41 0.74 13.11
CA THR A 58 18.38 1.17 14.51
C THR A 58 19.37 2.30 14.83
N THR A 59 20.53 2.38 14.15
CA THR A 59 21.56 3.41 14.45
C THR A 59 21.45 4.70 13.62
N CYS A 60 20.32 4.89 12.92
CA CYS A 60 20.04 6.05 12.05
C CYS A 60 20.45 7.41 12.66
N LYS A 61 21.36 8.12 11.97
CA LYS A 61 21.83 9.48 12.32
C LYS A 61 21.12 10.53 11.45
N ARG A 62 19.80 10.66 11.60
CA ARG A 62 18.98 11.68 10.91
C ARG A 62 19.49 13.08 11.27
N GLU A 63 19.61 13.96 10.28
CA GLU A 63 19.98 15.36 10.51
C GLU A 63 18.97 16.07 11.41
N GLY A 64 19.43 16.94 12.30
CA GLY A 64 18.60 17.65 13.28
C GLY A 64 18.28 16.84 14.56
N VAL A 65 18.66 15.56 14.63
CA VAL A 65 18.56 14.76 15.87
C VAL A 65 19.83 14.95 16.71
N ASP A 66 19.65 15.15 18.02
CA ASP A 66 20.74 15.23 18.99
C ASP A 66 21.62 13.96 18.95
N PRO A 67 22.96 14.08 18.81
CA PRO A 67 23.89 12.96 18.92
C PRO A 67 23.72 12.10 20.18
N GLU A 68 23.29 12.65 21.31
CA GLU A 68 23.14 11.89 22.56
C GLU A 68 21.71 11.33 22.77
N ALA A 69 20.74 11.72 21.95
CA ALA A 69 19.38 11.18 22.02
C ALA A 69 19.28 9.73 21.49
N VAL A 70 18.26 9.02 21.99
CA VAL A 70 17.87 7.70 21.47
C VAL A 70 17.63 7.81 19.96
N ARG A 71 18.17 6.86 19.20
CA ARG A 71 18.12 6.91 17.73
C ARG A 71 16.68 6.73 17.23
N PRO A 72 16.21 7.50 16.23
CA PRO A 72 14.84 7.39 15.72
C PRO A 72 14.45 5.97 15.30
N GLY A 73 15.41 5.19 14.77
CA GLY A 73 15.18 3.78 14.43
C GLY A 73 15.04 2.85 15.61
N SER A 74 15.68 3.13 16.75
CA SER A 74 15.44 2.42 18.00
C SER A 74 14.06 2.74 18.58
N ILE A 75 13.60 4.00 18.47
CA ILE A 75 12.24 4.40 18.88
C ILE A 75 11.20 3.67 18.01
N LEU A 76 11.37 3.68 16.69
CA LEU A 76 10.48 2.95 15.77
C LEU A 76 10.49 1.44 16.01
N MET A 77 11.67 0.84 16.27
CA MET A 77 11.77 -0.59 16.58
C MET A 77 10.96 -0.94 17.84
N ALA A 78 11.15 -0.21 18.94
CA ALA A 78 10.41 -0.44 20.18
C ALA A 78 8.90 -0.26 20.00
N ALA A 79 8.46 0.77 19.27
CA ALA A 79 7.04 0.99 18.99
C ALA A 79 6.41 -0.11 18.11
N LEU A 80 7.21 -0.75 17.24
CA LEU A 80 6.78 -1.92 16.46
C LEU A 80 6.81 -3.23 17.25
N ASP A 81 7.71 -3.37 18.23
CA ASP A 81 7.75 -4.52 19.15
C ASP A 81 6.56 -4.53 20.14
N GLU A 82 6.01 -3.35 20.46
CA GLU A 82 4.80 -3.19 21.30
C GLU A 82 3.48 -3.31 20.51
N ALA A 83 3.52 -3.27 19.17
CA ALA A 83 2.33 -3.25 18.32
C ALA A 83 1.85 -4.66 17.90
N GLU A 84 0.55 -4.78 17.60
CA GLU A 84 0.00 -5.99 16.98
C GLU A 84 0.39 -6.03 15.49
N LEU A 85 1.29 -6.93 15.12
CA LEU A 85 1.76 -7.08 13.74
C LEU A 85 0.71 -7.76 12.85
N PRO A 86 0.52 -7.31 11.59
CA PRO A 86 -0.34 -8.00 10.64
C PRO A 86 0.12 -9.45 10.38
N ALA A 87 -0.84 -10.34 10.09
CA ALA A 87 -0.55 -11.75 9.81
C ALA A 87 0.49 -11.92 8.68
N GLY A 88 1.54 -12.69 8.96
CA GLY A 88 2.65 -12.91 8.03
C GLY A 88 3.68 -11.77 7.93
N VAL A 89 3.58 -10.75 8.78
CA VAL A 89 4.58 -9.67 8.91
C VAL A 89 5.46 -9.93 10.13
N THR A 90 6.78 -9.86 9.94
CA THR A 90 7.80 -9.87 10.99
C THR A 90 8.62 -8.58 10.97
N VAL A 91 9.25 -8.25 12.11
CA VAL A 91 10.10 -7.06 12.27
C VAL A 91 11.48 -7.50 12.74
N ARG A 92 12.52 -6.82 12.26
CA ARG A 92 13.90 -7.00 12.76
C ARG A 92 14.67 -5.68 12.73
N GLY A 93 15.55 -5.50 13.71
CA GLY A 93 16.56 -4.44 13.68
C GLY A 93 17.78 -4.85 12.85
N VAL A 94 18.40 -3.88 12.18
CA VAL A 94 19.77 -3.94 11.70
C VAL A 94 20.51 -2.68 12.15
N GLU A 95 21.82 -2.75 12.30
CA GLU A 95 22.60 -1.58 12.73
C GLU A 95 22.45 -0.42 11.75
N CYS A 96 22.73 -0.63 10.45
CA CYS A 96 22.82 0.45 9.47
C CYS A 96 22.30 0.06 8.08
N LEU A 97 21.51 0.94 7.47
CA LEU A 97 21.10 0.90 6.06
C LEU A 97 21.79 1.99 5.20
N SER A 98 22.77 2.71 5.75
CA SER A 98 23.49 3.85 5.14
C SER A 98 22.62 5.02 4.64
N ALA A 99 21.31 5.01 4.91
CA ALA A 99 20.34 6.00 4.47
C ALA A 99 20.19 7.22 5.42
N CYS A 100 21.21 7.57 6.22
CA CYS A 100 21.10 8.53 7.34
C CYS A 100 20.50 9.89 6.97
N LYS A 101 20.80 10.41 5.76
CA LYS A 101 20.21 11.68 5.24
C LYS A 101 18.69 11.63 5.08
N ARG A 102 18.09 10.44 5.01
CA ARG A 102 16.66 10.16 4.92
C ARG A 102 16.21 9.27 6.08
N GLY A 103 16.79 9.43 7.27
CA GLY A 103 16.35 8.72 8.48
C GLY A 103 15.02 9.29 9.03
N CYS A 104 14.20 8.55 9.80
CA CYS A 104 14.31 7.12 10.08
C CYS A 104 14.06 6.29 8.81
N ALA A 105 14.81 5.19 8.65
CA ALA A 105 14.78 4.39 7.43
C ALA A 105 14.54 2.90 7.72
N MET A 106 13.80 2.25 6.82
CA MET A 106 13.50 0.82 6.87
C MET A 106 13.48 0.19 5.48
N VAL A 107 13.62 -1.14 5.42
CA VAL A 107 13.35 -1.95 4.24
C VAL A 107 12.09 -2.79 4.45
N LEU A 108 11.22 -2.85 3.44
CA LEU A 108 10.09 -3.78 3.35
C LEU A 108 10.41 -4.80 2.27
N THR A 109 10.47 -6.08 2.64
CA THR A 109 10.81 -7.22 1.78
C THR A 109 9.80 -8.35 1.96
N GLY A 110 9.68 -9.27 0.99
CA GLY A 110 8.87 -10.47 1.16
C GLY A 110 9.09 -11.56 0.11
N GLY A 111 10.32 -12.08 0.01
CA GLY A 111 10.69 -13.13 -0.93
C GLY A 111 11.50 -12.67 -2.15
N GLU A 112 12.02 -13.64 -2.89
CA GLU A 112 12.95 -13.42 -4.01
C GLU A 112 12.26 -12.94 -5.29
N ASP A 113 10.98 -13.28 -5.47
CA ASP A 113 10.17 -12.94 -6.65
C ASP A 113 9.39 -11.62 -6.50
N ARG A 114 9.54 -10.92 -5.37
CA ARG A 114 8.72 -9.76 -5.00
C ARG A 114 9.53 -8.46 -4.91
N TRP A 115 8.95 -7.37 -5.40
CA TRP A 115 9.56 -6.04 -5.32
C TRP A 115 9.76 -5.64 -3.85
N SER A 116 10.93 -5.13 -3.52
CA SER A 116 11.26 -4.64 -2.18
C SER A 116 11.35 -3.12 -2.16
N TYR A 117 11.16 -2.50 -0.99
CA TYR A 117 11.11 -1.04 -0.84
C TYR A 117 12.05 -0.58 0.25
N ILE A 118 12.72 0.55 0.02
CA ILE A 118 13.45 1.28 1.06
C ILE A 118 12.66 2.56 1.33
N TYR A 119 12.22 2.75 2.56
CA TYR A 119 11.53 3.94 3.03
C TYR A 119 12.44 4.78 3.92
N GLY A 120 12.23 6.10 3.89
CA GLY A 120 12.96 7.08 4.69
C GLY A 120 12.05 8.10 5.37
N ASP A 121 12.63 9.13 5.99
CA ASP A 121 11.95 10.22 6.69
C ASP A 121 10.77 9.76 7.57
N LEU A 122 10.85 8.54 8.11
CA LEU A 122 9.80 8.00 8.94
C LEU A 122 9.84 8.71 10.29
N ASP A 123 8.65 9.04 10.78
CA ASP A 123 8.43 9.56 12.10
C ASP A 123 8.13 8.36 13.01
N PRO A 124 8.98 8.08 14.02
CA PRO A 124 8.81 6.91 14.87
C PRO A 124 7.60 7.02 15.80
N GLU A 125 7.06 8.22 16.02
CA GLU A 125 5.91 8.47 16.91
C GLU A 125 4.61 8.57 16.09
N ALA A 126 4.66 9.12 14.87
CA ALA A 126 3.46 9.41 14.08
C ALA A 126 3.12 8.39 12.97
N HIS A 127 4.05 7.54 12.53
CA HIS A 127 3.83 6.69 11.33
C HIS A 127 3.65 5.18 11.61
N VAL A 128 3.59 4.72 12.87
CA VAL A 128 3.49 3.28 13.20
C VAL A 128 2.27 2.61 12.53
N ASP A 129 1.07 3.15 12.73
CA ASP A 129 -0.17 2.62 12.13
C ASP A 129 -0.10 2.59 10.59
N ASP A 130 0.45 3.65 10.00
CA ASP A 130 0.63 3.81 8.55
C ASP A 130 1.66 2.78 8.00
N ILE A 131 2.69 2.43 8.79
CA ILE A 131 3.68 1.39 8.46
C ILE A 131 3.04 0.00 8.52
N LEU A 132 2.25 -0.30 9.56
CA LEU A 132 1.56 -1.59 9.71
C LEU A 132 0.49 -1.79 8.62
N ALA A 133 -0.32 -0.77 8.34
CA ALA A 133 -1.29 -0.78 7.25
C ALA A 133 -0.61 -0.99 5.88
N GLY A 134 0.56 -0.35 5.67
CA GLY A 134 1.35 -0.52 4.47
C GLY A 134 1.98 -1.90 4.33
N ALA A 135 2.43 -2.50 5.43
CA ALA A 135 2.96 -3.86 5.48
C ALA A 135 1.85 -4.90 5.22
N ALA A 136 0.66 -4.71 5.77
CA ALA A 136 -0.51 -5.54 5.50
C ALA A 136 -0.94 -5.47 4.02
N ALA A 137 -1.03 -4.25 3.46
CA ALA A 137 -1.32 -4.05 2.04
C ALA A 137 -0.26 -4.68 1.13
N TYR A 138 1.02 -4.64 1.53
CA TYR A 138 2.10 -5.34 0.83
C TYR A 138 1.96 -6.86 0.92
N ALA A 139 1.68 -7.42 2.10
CA ALA A 139 1.46 -8.85 2.30
C ALA A 139 0.35 -9.42 1.40
N ALA A 140 -0.69 -8.63 1.10
CA ALA A 140 -1.77 -9.01 0.18
C ALA A 140 -1.39 -9.06 -1.31
N THR A 141 -0.16 -8.66 -1.71
CA THR A 141 0.28 -8.64 -3.12
C THR A 141 1.16 -9.82 -3.49
N ALA A 142 0.88 -10.44 -4.64
CA ALA A 142 1.69 -11.55 -5.17
C ALA A 142 3.09 -11.10 -5.65
N ASP A 143 3.24 -9.87 -6.15
CA ASP A 143 4.47 -9.35 -6.75
C ASP A 143 5.18 -8.29 -5.88
N GLY A 144 4.62 -7.92 -4.74
CA GLY A 144 5.10 -6.83 -3.89
C GLY A 144 4.66 -5.42 -4.33
N VAL A 145 3.84 -5.25 -5.37
CA VAL A 145 3.49 -3.92 -5.90
C VAL A 145 2.09 -3.49 -5.44
N VAL A 146 2.03 -2.91 -4.24
CA VAL A 146 0.78 -2.34 -3.70
C VAL A 146 0.18 -1.31 -4.68
N PRO A 147 -1.12 -1.40 -5.05
CA PRO A 147 -1.78 -0.41 -5.89
C PRO A 147 -1.68 1.00 -5.30
N TRP A 148 -1.47 2.02 -6.15
CA TRP A 148 -1.18 3.39 -5.68
C TRP A 148 -2.23 3.97 -4.73
N ARG A 149 -3.52 3.62 -4.92
CA ARG A 149 -4.63 4.10 -4.08
C ARG A 149 -4.69 3.43 -2.70
N GLU A 150 -4.13 2.23 -2.56
CA GLU A 150 -4.11 1.45 -1.31
C GLU A 150 -2.87 1.73 -0.46
N ARG A 151 -1.81 2.30 -1.04
CA ARG A 151 -0.62 2.72 -0.28
C ARG A 151 -0.98 3.78 0.77
N PRO A 152 -0.52 3.68 2.01
CA PRO A 152 -0.51 4.77 2.98
C PRO A 152 0.18 6.04 2.43
N GLN A 153 -0.19 7.21 2.93
CA GLN A 153 0.35 8.48 2.41
C GLN A 153 1.87 8.60 2.66
N VAL A 154 2.36 8.07 3.79
CA VAL A 154 3.80 8.01 4.06
C VAL A 154 4.53 7.16 2.99
N PHE A 155 4.03 5.99 2.61
CA PHE A 155 4.66 5.13 1.59
C PHE A 155 4.63 5.72 0.18
N ARG A 156 3.66 6.60 -0.13
CA ARG A 156 3.63 7.35 -1.41
C ARG A 156 4.70 8.42 -1.48
N LYS A 157 4.99 9.10 -0.36
CA LYS A 157 5.90 10.25 -0.28
C LYS A 157 7.35 9.86 0.02
N GLN A 158 7.55 8.83 0.84
CA GLN A 158 8.83 8.54 1.48
C GLN A 158 9.58 7.32 0.94
N SER A 159 9.18 6.79 -0.22
CA SER A 159 9.95 5.76 -0.92
C SER A 159 11.30 6.35 -1.37
N ILE A 160 12.41 5.88 -0.80
CA ILE A 160 13.78 6.20 -1.26
C ILE A 160 14.06 5.43 -2.54
N ALA A 161 13.78 4.13 -2.53
CA ALA A 161 14.06 3.22 -3.64
C ALA A 161 13.03 2.09 -3.68
N ARG A 162 12.84 1.52 -4.87
CA ARG A 162 12.13 0.26 -5.06
C ARG A 162 13.07 -0.69 -5.81
N ILE A 163 13.40 -1.80 -5.17
CA ILE A 163 14.38 -2.78 -5.60
C ILE A 163 13.65 -3.92 -6.32
N PRO A 164 14.07 -4.33 -7.54
CA PRO A 164 13.44 -5.43 -8.26
C PRO A 164 13.60 -6.77 -7.52
N PRO A 165 12.75 -7.76 -7.85
CA PRO A 165 12.97 -9.16 -7.48
C PRO A 165 14.40 -9.63 -7.79
N ILE A 166 14.93 -10.53 -6.96
CA ILE A 166 16.23 -11.19 -7.19
C ILE A 166 16.16 -12.05 -8.45
N ASN A 167 15.04 -12.74 -8.66
CA ASN A 167 14.80 -13.62 -9.80
C ASN A 167 14.32 -12.85 -11.06
N LEU A 168 14.43 -11.52 -11.09
CA LEU A 168 14.13 -10.74 -12.30
C LEU A 168 15.22 -11.03 -13.36
N PRO A 169 14.85 -11.44 -14.59
CA PRO A 169 15.84 -11.79 -15.61
C PRO A 169 16.81 -10.65 -15.92
N SER A 170 18.10 -10.97 -15.92
CA SER A 170 19.14 -10.09 -16.44
C SER A 170 19.19 -10.18 -17.97
N LYS A 171 19.86 -9.22 -18.60
CA LYS A 171 20.18 -9.29 -20.02
C LYS A 171 21.53 -9.99 -20.20
N ASP A 172 21.58 -10.99 -21.07
CA ASP A 172 22.80 -11.68 -21.52
C ASP A 172 23.79 -10.74 -22.26
#